data_AF-A0A2I1M1H2-F1
#
_entry.id   AF-A0A2I1M1H2-F1
#
_cell.length_a   1.000
_cell.length_b   1.000
_cell.length_c   1.000
_cell.angle_alpha   90.00
_cell.angle_beta   90.00
_cell.angle_gamma   90.00
#
_symmetry.space_group_name_H-M   'P 1'
#
loop_
_entity.id
_entity.type
_entity.pdbx_description
1 polymer ?
#
loop_
_entity_poly.entity_id
_entity_poly.type
_entity_poly.pdbx_seq_one_letter_code
_entity_poly.pdbx_strand_id
1 'polypeptide(L)'
;MKLLSCPTKDSLIKIAALVAFFWLLPALAMLIPDSTSLIIALLLLLFPLLTLALALHDGATHGLSIWWLLAPTVGFLTTVFVFYNESALVYAIAYAVIGCIGNSIGSLIRLFMR
;
A
#
# COMPACT_ATOMS: atom_id res chain seq x y z
N MET A 1 0.83 19.27 13.21
CA MET A 1 0.55 18.18 12.25
C MET A 1 0.01 18.79 10.97
N LYS A 2 0.64 18.59 9.81
CA LYS A 2 0.10 19.05 8.52
C LYS A 2 -0.39 17.84 7.73
N LEU A 3 -1.58 17.33 8.05
CA LEU A 3 -2.17 16.14 7.40
C LEU A 3 -2.18 16.24 5.86
N LEU A 4 -2.33 17.46 5.34
CA LEU A 4 -2.46 17.79 3.91
C LEU A 4 -1.15 18.31 3.29
N SER A 5 0.00 18.21 3.96
CA SER A 5 1.27 18.59 3.32
C SER A 5 1.63 17.63 2.19
N CYS A 6 2.38 18.14 1.20
CA CYS A 6 2.99 17.29 0.19
C CYS A 6 3.84 16.19 0.85
N PRO A 7 3.91 14.98 0.26
CA PRO A 7 4.75 13.91 0.79
C PRO A 7 6.22 14.32 0.71
N THR A 8 7.03 13.85 1.66
CA THR A 8 8.49 14.00 1.57
C THR A 8 9.04 13.15 0.43
N LYS A 9 10.29 13.41 0.02
CA LYS A 9 10.98 12.54 -0.96
C LYS A 9 10.98 11.08 -0.52
N ASP A 10 11.19 10.82 0.76
CA ASP A 10 11.21 9.47 1.32
C ASP A 10 9.81 8.83 1.32
N SER A 11 8.76 9.58 1.66
CA SER A 11 7.37 9.12 1.52
C SER A 11 7.04 8.79 0.06
N LEU A 12 7.48 9.63 -0.89
CA LEU A 12 7.30 9.38 -2.33
C LEU A 12 8.01 8.10 -2.79
N ILE A 13 9.24 7.84 -2.31
CA ILE A 13 9.96 6.60 -2.64
C ILE A 13 9.19 5.37 -2.14
N LYS A 14 8.67 5.40 -0.91
CA LYS A 14 7.88 4.29 -0.35
C LYS A 14 6.57 4.07 -1.11
N ILE A 15 5.87 5.16 -1.46
CA ILE A 15 4.66 5.12 -2.26
C ILE A 15 4.96 4.55 -3.65
N ALA A 16 6.01 5.04 -4.32
CA ALA A 16 6.42 4.56 -5.63
C ALA A 16 6.79 3.07 -5.59
N ALA A 17 7.50 2.64 -4.55
CA ALA A 17 7.82 1.22 -4.34
C ALA A 17 6.56 0.37 -4.19
N LEU A 18 5.58 0.82 -3.37
CA LEU A 18 4.31 0.12 -3.20
C LEU A 18 3.57 -0.04 -4.53
N VAL A 19 3.41 1.05 -5.29
CA VAL A 19 2.75 1.04 -6.60
C VAL A 19 3.50 0.14 -7.58
N ALA A 20 4.83 0.19 -7.59
CA ALA A 20 5.65 -0.68 -8.42
C ALA A 20 5.43 -2.16 -8.06
N PHE A 21 5.34 -2.52 -6.78
CA PHE A 21 5.06 -3.91 -6.38
C PHE A 21 3.66 -4.37 -6.77
N PHE A 22 2.65 -3.49 -6.71
CA PHE A 22 1.31 -3.81 -7.20
C PHE A 22 1.29 -4.17 -8.69
N TRP A 23 2.19 -3.61 -9.49
CA TRP A 23 2.31 -3.93 -10.91
C TRP A 23 3.24 -5.12 -11.18
N LEU A 24 4.44 -5.11 -10.60
CA LEU A 24 5.50 -6.06 -10.91
C LEU A 24 5.15 -7.48 -10.46
N LEU A 25 4.62 -7.65 -9.25
CA LEU A 25 4.39 -9.00 -8.71
C LEU A 25 3.33 -9.80 -9.46
N PRO A 26 2.14 -9.25 -9.78
CA PRO A 26 1.18 -9.98 -10.59
C PRO A 26 1.68 -10.18 -12.03
N ALA A 27 2.39 -9.22 -12.61
CA ALA A 27 2.99 -9.39 -13.94
C ALA A 27 3.96 -10.58 -13.99
N LEU A 28 4.80 -10.73 -12.96
CA LEU A 28 5.70 -11.89 -12.83
C LEU A 28 4.92 -13.18 -12.56
N ALA A 29 3.86 -13.14 -11.75
CA ALA A 29 3.02 -14.30 -11.48
C ALA A 29 2.32 -14.82 -12.75
N MET A 30 1.99 -13.95 -13.70
CA MET A 30 1.40 -14.35 -14.99
C MET A 30 2.36 -15.17 -15.87
N LEU A 31 3.66 -15.15 -15.58
CA LEU A 31 4.66 -15.98 -16.28
C LEU A 31 4.70 -17.43 -15.76
N ILE A 32 4.02 -17.71 -14.65
CA ILE A 32 4.03 -19.01 -13.98
C ILE A 32 2.72 -19.74 -14.33
N PRO A 33 2.78 -20.97 -14.88
CA PRO A 33 1.59 -21.81 -15.07
C PRO A 33 0.86 -22.03 -13.73
N ASP A 34 -0.47 -21.99 -13.76
CA ASP A 34 -1.34 -22.26 -12.60
C ASP A 34 -1.06 -21.36 -11.37
N SER A 35 -0.72 -20.09 -11.60
CA SER A 35 -0.35 -19.11 -10.56
C SER A 35 -1.51 -18.55 -9.72
N THR A 36 -2.70 -19.16 -9.79
CA THR A 36 -3.91 -18.69 -9.08
C THR A 36 -3.69 -18.57 -7.57
N SER A 37 -3.05 -19.57 -6.95
CA SER A 37 -2.74 -19.55 -5.51
C SER A 37 -1.76 -18.44 -5.15
N LEU A 38 -0.78 -18.16 -6.02
CA LEU A 38 0.17 -17.08 -5.85
C LEU A 38 -0.53 -15.71 -5.94
N ILE A 39 -1.42 -15.51 -6.92
CA ILE A 39 -2.22 -14.30 -7.05
C ILE A 39 -3.08 -14.06 -5.80
N ILE A 40 -3.73 -15.10 -5.27
CA ILE A 40 -4.50 -15.00 -4.03
C ILE A 40 -3.58 -14.62 -2.84
N ALA A 41 -2.39 -15.21 -2.74
CA ALA A 41 -1.42 -14.86 -1.71
C ALA A 41 -0.92 -13.41 -1.82
N LEU A 42 -0.74 -12.89 -3.04
CA LEU A 42 -0.42 -11.47 -3.24
C LEU A 42 -1.52 -10.57 -2.68
N LEU A 43 -2.78 -10.86 -3.02
CA LEU A 43 -3.93 -10.05 -2.63
C LEU A 43 -4.22 -10.09 -1.12
N LEU A 44 -4.14 -11.26 -0.51
CA LEU A 44 -4.57 -11.48 0.88
C LEU A 44 -3.46 -11.32 1.91
N LEU A 45 -2.20 -11.49 1.51
CA LEU A 45 -1.07 -11.50 2.44
C LEU A 45 -0.05 -10.43 2.08
N LEU A 46 0.55 -10.52 0.89
CA LEU A 46 1.75 -9.73 0.62
C LEU A 46 1.45 -8.24 0.48
N PHE A 47 0.42 -7.86 -0.28
CA PHE A 47 0.04 -6.46 -0.47
C PHE A 47 -0.48 -5.77 0.80
N PRO A 48 -1.35 -6.40 1.62
CA PRO A 48 -1.67 -5.90 2.95
C PRO A 48 -0.44 -5.63 3.81
N LEU A 49 0.48 -6.59 3.90
CA LEU A 49 1.68 -6.47 4.74
C LEU A 49 2.64 -5.39 4.24
N LEU A 50 2.86 -5.30 2.93
CA LEU A 50 3.68 -4.26 2.33
C LEU A 50 3.08 -2.87 2.57
N THR A 51 1.77 -2.72 2.36
CA THR A 51 1.06 -1.46 2.61
C THR A 51 1.20 -1.06 4.07
N LEU A 52 0.94 -1.98 5.00
CA LEU A 52 1.03 -1.75 6.44
C LEU A 52 2.46 -1.35 6.86
N ALA A 53 3.46 -2.12 6.44
CA ALA A 53 4.85 -1.92 6.84
C ALA A 53 5.39 -0.57 6.36
N LEU A 54 5.15 -0.23 5.09
CA LEU A 54 5.61 1.04 4.53
C LEU A 54 4.87 2.22 5.15
N ALA A 55 3.55 2.12 5.34
CA ALA A 55 2.74 3.16 5.97
C ALA A 55 3.16 3.40 7.42
N LEU A 56 3.36 2.34 8.19
CA LEU A 56 3.79 2.38 9.58
C LEU A 56 5.17 3.02 9.71
N HIS A 57 6.13 2.60 8.88
CA HIS A 57 7.45 3.20 8.87
C HIS A 57 7.40 4.69 8.48
N ASP A 58 6.55 5.05 7.52
CA ASP A 58 6.38 6.45 7.13
C ASP A 58 5.72 7.31 8.21
N GLY A 59 4.71 6.78 8.91
CA GLY A 59 4.11 7.44 10.06
C GLY A 59 5.13 7.68 11.18
N ALA A 60 5.95 6.67 11.46
CA ALA A 60 6.98 6.74 12.50
C ALA A 60 8.08 7.78 12.21
N THR A 61 8.34 8.05 10.93
CA THR A 61 9.41 8.97 10.49
C THR A 61 8.88 10.39 10.24
N HIS A 62 7.78 10.50 9.49
CA HIS A 62 7.27 11.77 8.97
C HIS A 62 5.96 12.23 9.63
N GLY A 63 5.29 11.36 10.39
CA GLY A 63 4.00 11.64 11.03
C GLY A 63 2.80 11.32 10.13
N LEU A 64 1.61 11.72 10.61
CA LEU A 64 0.34 11.41 9.95
C LEU A 64 0.22 12.11 8.58
N SER A 65 -0.19 11.35 7.56
CA SER A 65 -0.26 11.77 6.16
C SER A 65 -1.46 11.16 5.43
N ILE A 66 -2.25 12.00 4.75
CA ILE A 66 -3.39 11.55 3.94
C ILE A 66 -2.98 10.72 2.72
N TRP A 67 -1.72 10.78 2.31
CA TRP A 67 -1.25 10.09 1.11
C TRP A 67 -1.26 8.57 1.26
N TRP A 68 -1.24 8.05 2.51
CA TRP A 68 -1.42 6.62 2.78
C TRP A 68 -2.87 6.13 2.69
N LEU A 69 -3.84 7.05 2.55
CA LEU A 69 -5.18 6.73 2.09
C LEU A 69 -5.21 6.61 0.56
N LEU A 70 -4.70 7.64 -0.14
CA LEU A 70 -4.87 7.78 -1.58
C LEU A 70 -3.97 6.86 -2.41
N ALA A 71 -2.70 6.74 -2.04
CA ALA A 71 -1.71 6.05 -2.84
C ALA A 71 -1.97 4.53 -2.95
N PRO A 72 -2.30 3.79 -1.87
CA PRO A 72 -2.63 2.37 -2.00
C PRO A 72 -3.86 2.14 -2.87
N THR A 73 -4.90 2.97 -2.71
CA THR A 73 -6.15 2.87 -3.49
C THR A 73 -5.91 3.13 -4.96
N VAL A 74 -5.33 4.28 -5.33
CA VAL A 74 -5.09 4.62 -6.74
C VAL A 74 -4.10 3.65 -7.36
N GLY A 75 -3.01 3.33 -6.65
CA GLY A 75 -1.99 2.40 -7.10
C GLY A 75 -2.57 1.03 -7.44
N PHE A 76 -3.33 0.43 -6.52
CA PHE A 76 -3.92 -0.88 -6.74
C PHE A 76 -5.09 -0.85 -7.73
N LEU A 77 -5.92 0.20 -7.73
CA LEU A 77 -7.05 0.30 -8.65
C LEU A 77 -6.60 0.22 -10.12
N THR A 78 -5.44 0.79 -10.45
CA THR A 78 -4.88 0.69 -11.82
C THR A 78 -4.51 -0.72 -12.25
N THR A 79 -4.21 -1.63 -11.31
CA THR A 79 -3.79 -3.00 -11.60
C THR A 79 -4.96 -3.95 -11.74
N VAL A 80 -6.12 -3.62 -11.15
CA VAL A 80 -7.37 -4.41 -11.24
C VAL A 80 -7.77 -4.65 -12.69
N PHE A 81 -7.73 -3.62 -13.52
CA PHE A 81 -8.14 -3.71 -14.93
C PHE A 81 -7.16 -4.48 -15.82
N VAL A 82 -6.01 -4.89 -15.30
CA VAL A 82 -4.95 -5.58 -16.05
C VAL A 82 -4.74 -7.02 -15.58
N PHE A 83 -4.70 -7.26 -14.26
CA PHE A 83 -4.31 -8.56 -13.70
C PHE A 83 -5.42 -9.29 -12.95
N TYR A 84 -6.51 -8.60 -12.59
CA TYR A 84 -7.53 -9.14 -11.72
C TYR A 84 -8.92 -9.02 -12.35
N ASN A 85 -9.93 -9.57 -11.69
CA ASN A 85 -11.33 -9.40 -12.05
C ASN A 85 -11.98 -8.31 -11.17
N GLU A 86 -13.24 -7.94 -11.47
CA GLU A 86 -13.98 -6.90 -10.75
C GLU A 86 -14.13 -7.17 -9.24
N SER A 87 -14.16 -8.44 -8.81
CA SER A 87 -14.24 -8.77 -7.38
C SER A 87 -13.03 -8.28 -6.58
N ALA A 88 -11.89 -8.02 -7.25
CA ALA A 88 -10.70 -7.50 -6.59
C ALA A 88 -10.80 -6.01 -6.23
N LEU A 89 -11.81 -5.28 -6.71
CA LEU A 89 -12.02 -3.86 -6.38
C LEU A 89 -12.11 -3.61 -4.87
N VAL A 90 -12.63 -4.58 -4.10
CA VAL A 90 -12.71 -4.50 -2.64
C VAL A 90 -11.34 -4.31 -1.97
N TYR A 91 -10.27 -4.84 -2.56
CA TYR A 91 -8.92 -4.73 -2.01
C TYR A 91 -8.36 -3.30 -2.11
N ALA A 92 -8.80 -2.50 -3.07
CA ALA A 92 -8.40 -1.09 -3.18
C ALA A 92 -8.82 -0.28 -1.94
N ILE A 93 -10.02 -0.57 -1.42
CA ILE A 93 -10.55 0.03 -0.18
C ILE A 93 -9.84 -0.57 1.03
N ALA A 94 -9.67 -1.90 1.07
CA ALA A 94 -8.99 -2.58 2.17
C ALA A 94 -7.56 -2.04 2.37
N TYR A 95 -6.81 -1.85 1.29
CA TYR A 95 -5.44 -1.33 1.38
C TYR A 95 -5.39 0.15 1.77
N ALA A 96 -6.40 0.95 1.41
CA ALA A 96 -6.57 2.31 1.93
C ALA A 96 -6.70 2.31 3.46
N VAL A 97 -7.59 1.45 3.98
CA VAL A 97 -7.83 1.31 5.43
C VAL A 97 -6.55 0.85 6.13
N ILE A 98 -5.88 -0.16 5.59
CA ILE A 98 -4.62 -0.67 6.14
C ILE A 98 -3.53 0.41 6.14
N GLY A 99 -3.40 1.18 5.05
CA GLY A 99 -2.45 2.29 4.94
C GLY A 99 -2.73 3.37 5.98
N CYS A 100 -3.99 3.76 6.16
CA CYS A 100 -4.41 4.69 7.21
C CYS A 100 -4.08 4.18 8.62
N ILE A 101 -4.38 2.92 8.92
CA ILE A 101 -4.09 2.30 10.22
C ILE A 101 -2.58 2.30 10.47
N GLY A 102 -1.80 1.80 9.50
CA GLY A 102 -0.34 1.75 9.61
C GLY A 102 0.27 3.12 9.87
N ASN A 103 -0.06 4.10 9.01
CA ASN A 103 0.47 5.46 9.14
C ASN A 103 0.03 6.14 10.45
N SER A 104 -1.20 5.91 10.91
CA SER A 104 -1.69 6.43 12.19
C SER A 104 -0.93 5.83 13.36
N ILE A 105 -0.76 4.51 13.40
CA ILE A 105 0.02 3.81 14.45
C ILE A 105 1.47 4.33 14.46
N GLY A 106 2.12 4.40 13.28
CA GLY A 106 3.46 4.94 13.18
C GLY A 106 3.55 6.37 13.70
N SER A 107 2.62 7.23 13.32
CA SER A 107 2.59 8.62 13.80
C SER A 107 2.37 8.72 15.31
N LEU A 108 1.57 7.83 15.91
CA LEU A 108 1.39 7.77 17.35
C LEU A 108 2.70 7.36 18.04
N ILE A 109 3.37 6.31 17.55
CA ILE A 109 4.67 5.87 18.04
C ILE A 109 5.69 7.03 18.03
N ARG A 110 5.73 7.80 16.94
CA ARG A 110 6.58 9.00 16.82
C ARG A 110 6.28 10.07 17.86
N LEU A 111 5.01 10.23 18.25
CA LEU A 111 4.61 11.20 19.28
C LEU A 111 5.04 10.76 20.68
N PHE A 112 4.99 9.46 20.98
CA PHE A 112 5.39 8.94 22.31
C PHE A 112 6.90 8.81 22.51
N MET A 113 7.67 8.65 21.44
CA MET A 113 9.14 8.52 21.50
C MET A 113 9.88 9.86 21.30
N ARG A 114 9.15 10.98 21.31
CA ARG A 114 9.69 12.34 21.26
C ARG A 114 9.58 12.99 22.63
#